data_AF-A0A8S9YTL2-F1
#
_entry.id   AF-A0A8S9YTL2-F1
#
_cell.length_a   1.000
_cell.length_b   1.000
_cell.length_c   1.000
_cell.angle_alpha   90.00
_cell.angle_beta   90.00
_cell.angle_gamma   90.00
#
_symmetry.space_group_name_H-M   'P 1'
#
loop_
_entity.id
_entity.type
_entity.pdbx_description
1 polymer ?
#
loop_
_entity_poly.entity_id
_entity_poly.type
_entity_poly.pdbx_seq_one_letter_code
_entity_poly.pdbx_strand_id
1 'polypeptide(L)'
;MSTFGYKIRVAICGMVYRCILSVQLASLNELGTGSLSNYLTSDADRIVNLAPSVHETWAMPLQLILAIMLLFQQLGVSSLVGVGFLLVLLPLNRLFASQIGKYSKRLMHFKDARIKV
;
A
#
# COMPACT_ATOMS: atom_id res chain seq x y z
N MET A 1 15.86 -5.77 4.69
CA MET A 1 14.74 -5.61 5.65
C MET A 1 15.21 -4.74 6.81
N SER A 2 14.60 -3.59 7.05
CA SER A 2 14.90 -2.74 8.19
C SER A 2 14.56 -3.47 9.51
N THR A 3 15.44 -3.39 10.51
CA THR A 3 15.25 -3.98 11.85
C THR A 3 13.90 -3.58 12.49
N PHE A 4 13.38 -2.41 12.11
CA PHE A 4 12.08 -1.90 12.50
C PHE A 4 10.91 -2.74 11.95
N GLY A 5 10.91 -3.08 10.66
CA GLY A 5 9.86 -3.90 10.04
C GLY A 5 9.80 -5.30 10.65
N TYR A 6 10.96 -5.89 10.99
CA TYR A 6 11.01 -7.19 11.66
C TYR A 6 10.41 -7.14 13.08
N LYS A 7 10.70 -6.09 13.85
CA LYS A 7 10.11 -5.89 15.19
C LYS A 7 8.58 -5.76 15.12
N ILE A 8 8.07 -5.04 14.13
CA ILE A 8 6.62 -4.90 13.90
C ILE A 8 6.01 -6.26 13.56
N ARG A 9 6.65 -7.07 12.71
CA ARG A 9 6.19 -8.42 12.36
C ARG A 9 6.06 -9.31 13.58
N VAL A 10 7.11 -9.39 14.40
CA VAL A 10 7.11 -10.22 15.61
C VAL A 10 6.05 -9.75 16.61
N ALA A 11 5.86 -8.43 16.77
CA ALA A 11 4.84 -7.88 17.65
C ALA A 11 3.41 -8.23 17.18
N ILE A 12 3.12 -8.07 15.88
CA ILE A 12 1.81 -8.38 15.30
C ILE A 12 1.52 -9.89 15.41
N CYS A 13 2.45 -10.74 14.98
CA CYS A 13 2.28 -12.20 15.11
C CYS A 13 2.09 -12.61 16.58
N GLY A 14 2.84 -12.02 17.51
CA GLY A 14 2.69 -12.28 18.94
C GLY A 14 1.34 -11.84 19.51
N MET A 15 0.82 -10.68 19.10
CA MET A 15 -0.50 -10.19 19.49
C MET A 15 -1.63 -11.06 18.93
N VAL A 16 -1.56 -11.44 17.66
CA VAL A 16 -2.56 -12.31 17.03
C VAL A 16 -2.55 -13.68 17.70
N TYR A 17 -1.37 -14.23 17.98
CA TYR A 17 -1.24 -15.51 18.71
C TYR A 17 -1.88 -15.45 20.10
N ARG A 18 -1.66 -14.37 20.86
CA ARG A 18 -2.31 -14.15 22.17
C ARG A 18 -3.83 -13.99 22.05
N CYS A 19 -4.29 -13.30 21.02
CA CYS A 19 -5.72 -13.13 20.73
C CYS A 19 -6.37 -14.49 20.48
N ILE A 20 -5.79 -15.34 19.64
CA ILE A 20 -6.29 -16.70 19.35
C ILE A 20 -6.36 -17.55 20.62
N LEU A 21 -5.34 -17.48 21.47
CA LEU A 21 -5.31 -18.21 22.75
C LEU A 21 -6.33 -17.70 23.78
N SER A 22 -6.83 -16.47 23.62
CA SER A 22 -7.78 -15.84 24.54
C SER A 22 -9.23 -15.90 24.03
N VAL A 23 -9.45 -16.29 22.78
CA VAL A 23 -10.78 -16.42 22.16
C VAL A 23 -11.37 -17.79 22.45
N GLN A 24 -12.69 -17.84 22.63
CA GLN A 24 -13.42 -19.07 22.90
C GLN A 24 -13.44 -20.00 21.69
N LEU A 25 -13.26 -21.31 21.93
CA LEU A 25 -13.10 -22.34 20.89
C LEU A 25 -14.27 -22.39 19.88
N ALA A 26 -15.48 -22.06 20.32
CA ALA A 26 -16.67 -22.00 19.46
C ALA A 26 -16.53 -20.93 18.36
N SER A 27 -16.03 -19.74 18.71
CA SER A 27 -15.80 -18.65 17.77
C SER A 27 -14.64 -18.97 16.80
N LEU A 28 -13.64 -19.72 17.25
CA LEU A 28 -12.55 -20.19 16.39
C LEU A 28 -13.03 -21.25 15.38
N ASN A 29 -13.95 -22.12 15.78
CA ASN A 29 -14.56 -23.10 14.87
C ASN A 29 -15.45 -22.43 13.81
N GLU A 30 -16.18 -21.35 14.17
CA GLU A 30 -16.95 -20.56 13.19
C GLU A 30 -16.06 -19.84 12.16
N LEU A 31 -14.86 -19.36 12.56
CA LEU A 31 -13.90 -18.72 11.66
C LEU A 31 -13.28 -19.68 10.64
N GLY A 32 -13.15 -20.97 11.00
CA GLY A 32 -12.52 -21.99 10.17
C GLY A 32 -10.99 -21.89 10.12
N THR A 33 -10.32 -23.05 10.19
CA THR A 33 -8.84 -23.13 10.28
C THR A 33 -8.11 -22.48 9.10
N GLY A 34 -8.71 -22.51 7.90
CA GLY A 34 -8.16 -21.87 6.70
C GLY A 34 -8.13 -20.34 6.79
N SER A 35 -9.23 -19.73 7.25
CA SER A 35 -9.30 -18.28 7.44
C SER A 35 -8.34 -17.82 8.53
N LEU A 36 -8.22 -18.59 9.63
CA LEU A 36 -7.30 -18.33 10.73
C LEU A 36 -5.83 -18.33 10.27
N SER A 37 -5.45 -19.32 9.44
CA SER A 37 -4.12 -19.37 8.84
C SER A 37 -3.86 -18.14 7.96
N ASN A 38 -4.86 -17.71 7.20
CA ASN A 38 -4.75 -16.54 6.33
C ASN A 38 -4.57 -15.23 7.12
N TYR A 39 -5.28 -15.06 8.25
CA TYR A 39 -5.08 -13.94 9.18
C TYR A 39 -3.67 -13.91 9.77
N LEU A 40 -3.14 -15.08 10.14
CA LEU A 40 -1.81 -15.22 10.73
C LEU A 40 -0.66 -14.99 9.75
N THR A 41 -0.87 -15.27 8.47
CA THR A 41 0.19 -15.25 7.45
C THR A 41 0.02 -14.09 6.48
N SER A 42 -0.97 -14.15 5.59
CA SER A 42 -1.21 -13.14 4.56
C SER A 42 -1.46 -11.76 5.15
N ASP A 43 -2.35 -11.65 6.14
CA ASP A 43 -2.75 -10.33 6.66
C ASP A 43 -1.66 -9.73 7.55
N ALA A 44 -0.99 -10.56 8.36
CA ALA A 44 0.18 -10.13 9.12
C ALA A 44 1.30 -9.61 8.19
N ASP A 45 1.59 -10.32 7.09
CA ASP A 45 2.58 -9.86 6.11
C ASP A 45 2.13 -8.56 5.42
N ARG A 46 0.85 -8.39 5.10
CA ARG A 46 0.35 -7.12 4.56
C ARG A 46 0.58 -5.95 5.52
N ILE A 47 0.25 -6.11 6.80
CA ILE A 47 0.42 -5.03 7.79
C ILE A 47 1.90 -4.67 7.98
N VAL A 48 2.77 -5.66 8.02
CA VAL A 48 4.23 -5.44 8.13
C VAL A 48 4.76 -4.68 6.92
N ASN A 49 4.28 -5.01 5.72
CA ASN A 49 4.68 -4.33 4.50
C ASN A 49 4.06 -2.92 4.37
N LEU A 50 2.94 -2.64 5.05
CA LEU A 50 2.36 -1.29 5.14
C LEU A 50 3.09 -0.37 6.11
N ALA A 51 3.76 -0.92 7.13
CA ALA A 51 4.40 -0.10 8.17
C ALA A 51 5.47 0.88 7.62
N PRO A 52 6.36 0.49 6.69
CA PRO A 52 7.24 1.44 6.01
C PRO A 52 6.49 2.49 5.18
N SER A 53 5.39 2.10 4.53
CA SER A 53 4.62 2.99 3.64
C SER A 53 3.99 4.16 4.38
N VAL A 54 3.69 4.03 5.68
CA VAL A 54 3.18 5.15 6.49
C VAL A 54 4.19 6.29 6.54
N HIS A 55 5.47 5.99 6.72
CA HIS A 55 6.52 7.01 6.72
C HIS A 55 6.66 7.69 5.36
N GLU A 56 6.67 6.89 4.29
CA GLU A 56 6.76 7.40 2.92
C GLU A 56 5.56 8.28 2.56
N THR A 57 4.37 7.98 3.08
CA THR A 57 3.13 8.72 2.78
C THR A 57 3.23 10.19 3.20
N TRP A 58 3.84 10.52 4.34
CA TRP A 58 4.02 11.91 4.77
C TRP A 58 5.36 12.50 4.35
N ALA A 59 6.39 11.68 4.17
CA ALA A 59 7.68 12.11 3.66
C ALA A 59 7.60 12.58 2.19
N MET A 60 6.81 11.92 1.34
CA MET A 60 6.66 12.28 -0.07
C MET A 60 6.15 13.71 -0.28
N PRO A 61 5.03 14.15 0.32
CA PRO A 61 4.56 15.52 0.20
C PRO A 61 5.58 16.55 0.69
N LEU A 62 6.21 16.27 1.84
CA LEU A 62 7.24 17.15 2.40
C LEU A 62 8.42 17.29 1.42
N GLN A 63 8.90 16.17 0.88
CA GLN A 63 9.99 16.13 -0.09
C GLN A 63 9.64 16.90 -1.36
N LEU A 64 8.40 16.78 -1.86
CA LEU A 64 7.92 17.54 -3.03
C LEU A 64 7.93 19.04 -2.78
N ILE A 65 7.43 19.48 -1.61
CA ILE A 65 7.41 20.90 -1.24
C ILE A 65 8.83 21.45 -1.14
N LEU A 66 9.73 20.74 -0.46
CA LEU A 66 11.13 21.14 -0.32
C LEU A 66 11.84 21.20 -1.68
N ALA A 67 11.60 20.23 -2.56
CA ALA A 67 12.17 20.23 -3.90
C ALA A 67 11.70 21.44 -4.73
N ILE A 68 10.42 21.79 -4.68
CA ILE A 68 9.87 22.97 -5.37
C ILE A 68 10.46 24.27 -4.79
N MET A 69 10.59 24.37 -3.46
CA MET A 69 11.20 25.53 -2.81
C MET A 69 12.65 25.73 -3.26
N LEU A 70 13.46 24.67 -3.25
CA LEU A 70 14.86 24.71 -3.69
C LEU A 70 14.99 25.05 -5.18
N LEU A 71 14.14 24.47 -6.02
CA LEU A 71 14.09 24.80 -7.46
C LEU A 71 13.78 26.28 -7.69
N PHE A 72 12.81 26.83 -6.95
CA PHE A 72 12.47 28.25 -7.05
C PHE A 72 13.63 29.14 -6.60
N GLN A 73 14.37 28.73 -5.56
CA GLN A 73 15.50 29.49 -5.04
C GLN A 73 16.70 29.50 -6.01
N GLN A 74 16.94 28.41 -6.75
CA GLN A 74 18.07 28.31 -7.70
C GLN A 74 17.78 28.90 -9.08
N LEU A 75 16.57 28.70 -9.61
CA LEU A 75 16.23 29.04 -11.00
C LEU A 75 15.30 30.25 -11.10
N GLY A 76 14.80 30.77 -9.98
CA GLY A 76 13.86 31.89 -9.94
C GLY A 76 12.57 31.58 -10.69
N VAL A 77 12.04 32.59 -11.39
CA VAL A 77 10.75 32.54 -12.10
C VAL A 77 10.74 31.46 -13.21
N SER A 78 11.89 31.13 -13.81
CA SER A 78 12.01 30.08 -14.83
C SER A 78 11.58 28.70 -14.33
N SER A 79 11.68 28.44 -13.02
CA SER A 79 11.23 27.17 -12.41
C SER A 79 9.72 26.94 -12.54
N LEU A 80 8.91 28.02 -12.64
CA LEU A 80 7.45 27.92 -12.70
C LEU A 80 6.96 27.20 -13.95
N VAL A 81 7.68 27.32 -15.07
CA VAL A 81 7.35 26.60 -16.31
C VAL A 81 7.51 25.09 -16.11
N GLY A 82 8.60 24.67 -15.47
CA GLY A 82 8.85 23.26 -15.15
C GLY A 82 7.85 22.68 -14.16
N VAL A 83 7.50 23.44 -13.12
CA VAL A 83 6.45 23.07 -12.16
C VAL A 83 5.09 22.97 -12.86
N GLY A 84 4.75 23.92 -13.73
CA GLY A 84 3.53 23.88 -14.52
C GLY A 84 3.43 22.64 -15.42
N PHE A 85 4.52 22.28 -16.08
CA PHE A 85 4.60 21.05 -16.88
C PHE A 85 4.38 19.79 -16.02
N LEU A 86 5.02 19.72 -14.85
CA LEU A 86 4.80 18.65 -13.86
C LEU A 86 3.35 18.55 -13.40
N LEU A 87 2.69 19.69 -13.18
CA LEU A 87 1.28 19.75 -12.79
C LEU A 87 0.34 19.25 -13.91
N VAL A 88 0.69 19.43 -15.17
CA VAL A 88 -0.05 18.89 -16.32
C VAL A 88 0.19 17.39 -16.52
N LEU A 89 1.40 16.92 -16.20
CA LEU A 89 1.73 15.49 -16.23
C LEU A 89 0.96 14.67 -15.18
N LEU A 90 0.63 15.25 -14.02
CA LEU A 90 -0.16 14.59 -12.98
C LEU A 90 -1.54 14.07 -13.46
N PRO A 91 -2.44 14.91 -14.01
CA PRO A 91 -3.72 14.43 -14.52
C PRO A 91 -3.55 13.49 -15.72
N LEU A 92 -2.55 13.72 -16.57
CA LEU A 92 -2.26 12.84 -17.69
C LEU A 92 -1.91 11.41 -17.22
N ASN A 93 -1.00 11.29 -16.25
CA ASN A 93 -0.67 10.02 -15.61
C ASN A 93 -1.90 9.37 -14.96
N ARG A 94 -2.77 10.16 -14.32
CA ARG A 94 -4.01 9.66 -13.73
C ARG A 94 -4.97 9.09 -14.78
N LEU A 95 -5.09 9.73 -15.94
CA LEU A 95 -5.89 9.22 -17.05
C LEU A 95 -5.35 7.89 -17.56
N PHE A 96 -4.03 7.80 -17.82
CA PHE A 96 -3.40 6.55 -18.24
C PHE A 96 -3.58 5.44 -17.19
N ALA A 97 -3.33 5.73 -15.92
CA ALA A 97 -3.52 4.78 -14.82
C ALA A 97 -4.98 4.29 -14.73
N SER A 98 -5.96 5.19 -14.91
CA SER A 98 -7.38 4.83 -14.93
C SER A 98 -7.70 3.86 -16.07
N GLN A 99 -7.18 4.12 -17.26
CA GLN A 99 -7.39 3.23 -18.41
C GLN A 99 -6.74 1.86 -18.19
N ILE A 100 -5.50 1.82 -17.70
CA ILE A 100 -4.82 0.58 -17.31
C ILE A 100 -5.67 -0.18 -16.29
N GLY A 101 -6.19 0.49 -15.26
CA GLY A 101 -7.07 -0.10 -14.25
C GLY A 101 -8.34 -0.72 -14.84
N LYS A 102 -9.00 -0.04 -15.79
CA LYS A 102 -10.17 -0.58 -16.50
C LYS A 102 -9.84 -1.85 -17.28
N TYR A 103 -8.73 -1.84 -18.04
CA TYR A 103 -8.31 -3.01 -18.80
C TYR A 103 -7.90 -4.17 -17.89
N SER A 104 -7.20 -3.89 -16.79
CA SER A 104 -6.79 -4.89 -15.80
C SER A 104 -8.00 -5.55 -15.12
N LYS A 105 -9.03 -4.76 -14.78
CA LYS A 105 -10.31 -5.29 -14.25
C LYS A 105 -11.01 -6.18 -15.26
N ARG A 106 -11.04 -5.80 -16.55
CA ARG A 106 -11.64 -6.60 -17.61
C ARG A 106 -10.86 -7.91 -17.82
N LEU A 107 -9.54 -7.87 -17.75
CA LEU A 107 -8.68 -9.05 -17.81
C LEU A 107 -8.95 -10.01 -16.64
N MET A 108 -9.10 -9.51 -15.41
CA MET A 108 -9.44 -10.34 -14.25
C MET A 108 -10.77 -11.07 -14.44
N HIS A 109 -11.80 -10.37 -14.94
CA HIS A 109 -13.09 -11.00 -15.24
C HIS A 109 -12.96 -12.18 -16.22
N PHE A 110 -12.14 -12.04 -17.28
CA PHE A 110 -11.90 -13.13 -18.22
C PHE A 110 -11.10 -14.29 -17.60
N LYS A 111 -10.15 -14.00 -16.70
CA LYS A 111 -9.41 -15.04 -15.97
C LYS A 111 -10.34 -15.85 -15.05
N ASP A 112 -11.23 -15.19 -14.33
CA ASP A 112 -12.19 -15.85 -13.43
C ASP A 112 -13.18 -16.72 -14.20
N ALA A 113 -13.65 -16.25 -15.37
CA ALA A 113 -14.52 -17.03 -16.23
C ALA A 113 -13.86 -18.32 -16.73
N ARG A 114 -12.54 -18.30 -16.99
CA ARG A 114 -11.79 -19.49 -17.44
C ARG A 114 -11.64 -20.54 -16.34
N ILE A 115 -11.48 -20.14 -15.09
CA ILE A 115 -11.25 -21.07 -13.96
C ILE A 115 -12.54 -21.76 -13.50
N LYS A 116 -13.72 -21.21 -13.87
CA LYS A 116 -15.03 -21.78 -13.55
C LYS A 116 -15.56 -22.83 -14.54
N VAL A 117 -14.86 -23.08 -15.64
CA VAL A 117 -15.15 -24.17 -16.60
C VAL A 117 -14.34 -25.39 -16.21
#